data_AF-A0A3C0FYZ1-F1
#
_entry.id   AF-A0A3C0FYZ1-F1
#
_cell.length_a   1.000
_cell.length_b   1.000
_cell.length_c   1.000
_cell.angle_alpha   90.00
_cell.angle_beta   90.00
_cell.angle_gamma   90.00
#
_symmetry.space_group_name_H-M   'P 1'
#
loop_
_entity.id
_entity.type
_entity.pdbx_description
1 polymer ?
#
loop_
_entity_poly.entity_id
_entity_poly.type
_entity_poly.pdbx_seq_one_letter_code
_entity_poly.pdbx_strand_id
1 'polypeptide(L)' 'NLLWCRPKTKVYELTHKAFIGKIVYPSLSHHLELKHHVILCDTEKISGKKPRNKKQKDMVNLKINVKDFISYID' A
#
# COMPACT_ATOMS: atom_id res chain seq x y z
N ASN A 1 5.38 -7.14 8.95
CA ASN A 1 6.76 -6.87 8.53
C ASN A 1 7.10 -7.86 7.42
N LEU A 2 7.57 -7.42 6.25
CA LEU A 2 7.89 -8.32 5.12
C LEU A 2 9.00 -9.32 5.47
N LEU A 3 9.88 -8.98 6.41
CA LEU A 3 11.00 -9.82 6.84
C LEU A 3 10.60 -11.16 7.48
N TRP A 4 9.34 -11.32 7.87
CA TRP A 4 8.83 -12.55 8.47
C TRP A 4 7.97 -13.38 7.51
N CYS A 5 7.78 -12.90 6.28
CA CYS A 5 7.03 -13.64 5.27
C CYS A 5 7.89 -14.79 4.72
N ARG A 6 7.24 -15.92 4.43
CA ARG A 6 7.89 -17.02 3.71
C ARG A 6 8.08 -16.62 2.24
N PRO A 7 9.10 -17.14 1.55
CA PRO A 7 9.22 -16.98 0.10
C PRO A 7 7.92 -17.34 -0.62
N LYS A 8 7.64 -16.65 -1.73
CA LYS A 8 6.43 -16.77 -2.56
C LYS A 8 5.12 -16.28 -1.94
N THR A 9 5.14 -15.73 -0.73
CA THR A 9 3.96 -15.08 -0.13
C THR A 9 3.47 -13.95 -1.04
N LYS A 10 2.16 -13.92 -1.32
CA LYS A 10 1.50 -12.81 -2.03
C LYS A 10 1.41 -11.61 -1.09
N VAL A 11 1.91 -10.46 -1.53
CA VAL A 11 1.88 -9.18 -0.79
C VAL A 11 1.11 -8.19 -1.64
N TYR A 12 0.05 -7.62 -1.08
CA TYR A 12 -0.74 -6.58 -1.74
C TYR A 12 -0.51 -5.25 -1.01
N GLU A 13 0.18 -4.33 -1.67
CA GLU A 13 0.41 -2.98 -1.16
C GLU A 13 -0.67 -2.04 -1.71
N LEU A 14 -1.55 -1.58 -0.82
CA LEU A 14 -2.50 -0.52 -1.14
C LEU A 14 -1.81 0.83 -1.00
N THR A 15 -1.76 1.60 -2.08
CA THR A 15 -1.06 2.88 -2.12
C THR A 15 -1.85 3.94 -2.89
N HIS A 16 -1.34 5.16 -2.94
CA HIS A 16 -1.92 6.24 -3.75
C HIS A 16 -0.84 7.03 -4.49
N LYS A 17 -1.27 7.87 -5.44
CA LYS A 17 -0.38 8.53 -6.42
C LYS A 17 0.82 9.26 -5.81
N ALA A 18 0.69 9.81 -4.60
CA ALA A 18 1.76 10.53 -3.91
C ALA A 18 2.90 9.63 -3.38
N PHE A 19 2.75 8.30 -3.48
CA PHE A 19 3.70 7.29 -3.02
C PHE A 19 4.14 6.32 -4.12
N ILE A 20 3.68 6.46 -5.35
CA ILE A 20 4.02 5.54 -6.46
C ILE A 20 5.53 5.42 -6.71
N GLY A 21 6.31 6.47 -6.44
CA GLY A 21 7.77 6.46 -6.60
C GLY A 21 8.54 5.84 -5.44
N LYS A 22 7.87 5.27 -4.43
CA LYS A 22 8.52 4.65 -3.28
C LYS A 22 8.81 3.18 -3.58
N ILE A 23 10.09 2.87 -3.74
CA ILE A 23 10.53 1.52 -4.15
C ILE A 23 10.94 0.61 -2.98
N VAL A 24 10.92 1.11 -1.73
CA VAL A 24 11.48 0.39 -0.58
C VAL A 24 10.81 -0.99 -0.37
N TYR A 25 9.49 -1.05 -0.34
CA TYR A 25 8.77 -2.32 -0.15
C TYR A 25 8.79 -3.22 -1.40
N PRO A 26 8.64 -2.70 -2.63
CA PRO A 26 8.87 -3.49 -3.84
C PRO A 26 10.27 -4.11 -3.90
N SER A 27 11.32 -3.34 -3.59
CA SER A 27 12.70 -3.82 -3.58
C SER A 27 12.93 -4.86 -2.48
N LEU A 28 12.45 -4.62 -1.27
CA LEU A 28 12.54 -5.59 -0.18
C LEU A 28 11.82 -6.90 -0.52
N SER A 29 10.62 -6.82 -1.09
CA SER A 29 9.88 -8.01 -1.52
C SER A 29 10.61 -8.80 -2.60
N HIS A 30 11.27 -8.12 -3.55
CA HIS A 30 12.08 -8.77 -4.56
C HIS A 30 13.22 -9.59 -3.94
N HIS A 31 13.97 -9.01 -3.00
CA HIS A 31 15.06 -9.71 -2.31
C HIS A 31 14.60 -10.89 -1.44
N LEU A 32 13.36 -10.84 -0.93
CA LEU A 32 12.76 -11.89 -0.11
C LEU A 32 11.95 -12.92 -0.93
N GLU A 33 12.03 -12.86 -2.27
CA GLU A 33 11.29 -13.73 -3.19
C GLU A 33 9.76 -13.70 -2.96
N LEU A 34 9.22 -12.54 -2.57
CA LEU A 34 7.79 -12.35 -2.34
C LEU A 34 7.09 -11.94 -3.65
N LYS A 35 5.82 -12.35 -3.82
CA LYS A 35 4.99 -11.92 -4.95
C LYS A 35 4.31 -10.61 -4.60
N HIS A 36 4.95 -9.50 -4.94
CA HIS A 36 4.47 -8.16 -4.58
C HIS A 36 3.59 -7.54 -5.67
N HIS A 37 2.37 -7.17 -5.30
CA HIS A 37 1.41 -6.46 -6.14
C HIS A 37 1.10 -5.10 -5.53
N VAL A 38 1.30 -4.03 -6.30
CA VAL A 38 0.95 -2.67 -5.89
C VAL A 38 -0.41 -2.31 -6.48
N ILE A 39 -1.34 -1.91 -5.63
CA ILE A 39 -2.69 -1.50 -6.01
C ILE A 39 -2.82 -0.01 -5.74
N LEU A 40 -3.12 0.74 -6.81
CA LEU A 40 -3.34 2.17 -6.72
C LEU A 40 -4.79 2.46 -6.36
N CYS A 41 -4.99 3.06 -5.19
CA CYS A 41 -6.30 3.47 -4.69
C CYS A 41 -6.52 4.97 -4.90
N ASP A 42 -7.79 5.33 -5.10
CA ASP A 42 -8.23 6.71 -4.97
C ASP A 42 -8.19 7.15 -3.51
N THR A 43 -8.16 8.46 -3.29
CA THR A 43 -7.99 9.05 -1.96
C THR A 43 -9.10 10.02 -1.61
N GLU A 44 -9.60 9.95 -0.38
CA GLU A 44 -10.40 11.02 0.23
C GLU A 44 -9.62 11.74 1.30
N LYS A 45 -9.74 13.06 1.36
CA LYS A 45 -9.10 13.84 2.43
C LYS A 45 -9.78 13.52 3.76
N ILE A 46 -8.96 13.29 4.78
CA ILE A 46 -9.45 13.21 6.16
C ILE A 46 -9.72 14.63 6.64
N SER A 47 -10.94 14.89 7.10
CA SER A 47 -11.29 16.16 7.73
C SER A 47 -10.70 16.24 9.15
N GLY A 48 -10.22 17.42 9.54
CA GLY A 48 -9.70 17.67 10.89
C GLY A 48 -8.26 18.15 10.94
N LYS A 49 -7.77 18.36 12.17
CA LYS A 49 -6.43 18.93 12.41
C LYS A 49 -5.36 17.88 12.15
N LYS A 50 -4.44 18.18 11.25
CA LYS A 50 -3.27 17.35 10.96
C LYS A 50 -2.42 17.13 12.24
N PRO A 51 -2.10 15.89 12.62
CA PRO A 51 -1.14 15.61 13.69
C PRO A 51 0.24 16.22 13.39
N ARG A 52 0.99 16.59 14.44
CA ARG A 52 2.29 17.24 14.31
C ARG A 52 3.29 16.42 13.47
N ASN A 53 3.32 15.10 13.68
CA ASN A 53 4.31 14.20 13.10
C ASN A 53 3.90 13.54 11.77
N LYS A 54 2.77 13.96 11.18
CA LYS A 54 2.27 13.42 9.90
C LYS A 54 2.45 14.43 8.77
N LYS A 55 2.78 13.93 7.58
CA LYS A 55 2.82 14.75 6.37
C LYS A 55 1.40 14.93 5.85
N GLN A 56 1.16 16.02 5.14
CA GLN A 56 -0.19 16.32 4.64
C GLN A 56 -0.68 15.28 3.61
N LYS A 57 0.23 14.70 2.83
CA LYS A 57 -0.08 13.59 1.93
C LYS A 57 -0.50 12.30 2.64
N ASP A 58 -0.20 12.17 3.94
CA ASP A 58 -0.62 11.03 4.77
C ASP A 58 -2.06 11.23 5.31
N MET A 59 -2.65 12.43 5.15
CA MET A 59 -3.98 12.78 5.68
C MET A 59 -5.10 12.40 4.71
N VAL A 60 -5.06 11.16 4.23
CA VAL A 60 -6.05 10.65 3.29
C VAL A 60 -6.51 9.25 3.69
N ASN A 61 -7.78 8.97 3.46
CA ASN A 61 -8.31 7.62 3.43
C ASN A 61 -8.14 7.05 2.02
N LEU A 62 -7.78 5.77 1.92
CA LEU A 62 -7.79 5.04 0.66
C LEU A 62 -9.22 4.55 0.39
N LYS A 63 -9.76 4.86 -0.78
CA LYS A 63 -10.99 4.23 -1.27
C LYS A 63 -10.65 2.84 -1.79
N ILE A 64 -11.33 1.83 -1.26
CA ILE A 64 -11.17 0.45 -1.69
C ILE A 64 -12.53 -0.03 -2.16
N ASN A 65 -12.61 -0.46 -3.42
CA ASN A 65 -13.73 -1.27 -3.87
C ASN A 65 -13.46 -2.71 -3.44
N VAL A 66 -14.22 -3.19 -2.45
CA VAL A 66 -14.01 -4.52 -1.87
C VAL A 66 -14.23 -5.64 -2.90
N LYS A 67 -15.21 -5.49 -3.81
CA LYS A 67 -15.48 -6.50 -4.85
C LYS A 67 -14.30 -6.65 -5.80
N ASP A 68 -13.78 -5.53 -6.29
CA ASP A 68 -12.62 -5.52 -7.17
C ASP A 68 -11.36 -6.00 -6.42
N PHE A 69 -11.25 -5.68 -5.12
CA PHE A 69 -10.11 -6.14 -4.33
C PHE A 69 -10.09 -7.67 -4.15
N ILE A 70 -11.25 -8.28 -3.91
CA ILE A 70 -11.37 -9.73 -3.77
C ILE A 70 -10.94 -10.44 -5.06
N SER A 71 -11.27 -9.90 -6.24
CA SER A 71 -10.87 -10.52 -7.52
C SER A 71 -9.36 -10.49 -7.80
N TYR A 72 -8.60 -9.64 -7.10
CA TYR A 72 -7.15 -9.66 -7.16
C TYR A 72 -6.51 -10.67 -6.20
N ILE A 73 -7.25 -11.15 -5.19
CA ILE A 73 -6.74 -12.04 -4.14
C ILE A 73 -7.01 -13.51 -4.45
N ASP A 74 -8.23 -13.82 -4.94
CA ASP A 74 -8.62 -15.14 -5.44
C ASP A 74 -7.79 -15.56 -6.66
#